data_AF-A0A8H6T390-F1
#
_entry.id   AF-A0A8H6T390-F1
#
_cell.length_a   1.000
_cell.length_b   1.000
_cell.length_c   1.000
_cell.angle_alpha   90.00
_cell.angle_beta   90.00
_cell.angle_gamma   90.00
#
_symmetry.space_group_name_H-M   'P 1'
#
loop_
_entity.id
_entity.type
_entity.pdbx_description
1 polymer ?
#
loop_
_entity_poly.entity_id
_entity_poly.type
_entity_poly.pdbx_seq_one_letter_code
_entity_poly.pdbx_strand_id
1 'polypeptide(L)'
;MTKCLAAFSAVFFFAVANAAAASCSGPSDAQPLYRDFTVSGNDHLYTVDLPESQRAVNILGFVSEGIRALVFTKQVAGSVRLHRLYTPFENDHFYTTNQTNDVTKALSLGYVLEDDPSQHTPIYVYPTPLCGAVPFYRLLNLGVVNETVDHFYTVNETEKDTILKYGWVLEKIEGYVFPFDAISITATSGITGPSSPMIMPHKAPTPVGAIVGGTVGGVVGLALIVIAALYALRRRQRARDTRLGVSPIDVQYFPSMSNVSSSPASSLAGSGAEAAPLSSKRYPERNRQPTVVNQHHDSGARYVQLPPDEEELPPGYTMN
;
A
#
# COMPACT_ATOMS: atom_id res chain seq x y z
N MET A 1 23.53 49.38 78.13
CA MET A 1 22.48 48.89 77.21
C MET A 1 23.16 48.36 75.96
N THR A 2 23.45 47.06 75.97
CA THR A 2 24.14 46.31 74.93
C THR A 2 23.12 45.93 73.86
N LYS A 3 23.38 46.21 72.58
CA LYS A 3 22.63 45.60 71.46
C LYS A 3 23.60 44.90 70.53
N CYS A 4 23.62 43.57 70.62
CA CYS A 4 24.16 42.67 69.60
C CYS A 4 23.26 42.71 68.36
N LEU A 5 23.84 42.98 67.18
CA LEU A 5 23.25 42.59 65.91
C LEU A 5 24.05 41.38 65.41
N ALA A 6 23.41 40.22 65.39
CA ALA A 6 23.95 39.03 64.75
C ALA A 6 23.65 39.10 63.24
N ALA A 7 24.70 39.13 62.42
CA ALA A 7 24.59 38.98 60.99
C ALA A 7 24.45 37.48 60.65
N PHE A 8 23.27 37.07 60.19
CA PHE A 8 23.06 35.76 59.59
C PHE A 8 23.62 35.77 58.17
N SER A 9 24.76 35.11 57.94
CA SER A 9 25.30 34.85 56.61
C SER A 9 24.56 33.65 56.01
N ALA A 10 23.73 33.88 55.00
CA ALA A 10 23.08 32.84 54.24
C ALA A 10 24.05 32.31 53.17
N VAL A 11 24.67 31.16 53.43
CA VAL A 11 25.45 30.43 52.43
C VAL A 11 24.49 29.76 51.47
N PHE A 12 24.34 30.33 50.27
CA PHE A 12 23.65 29.70 49.14
C PHE A 12 24.53 28.59 48.58
N PHE A 13 24.19 27.33 48.89
CA PHE A 13 24.69 26.18 48.14
C PHE A 13 23.97 26.12 46.80
N PHE A 14 24.60 26.61 45.73
CA PHE A 14 24.21 26.24 44.38
C PHE A 14 24.63 24.78 44.18
N ALA A 15 23.69 23.85 44.34
CA ALA A 15 23.84 22.50 43.82
C ALA A 15 23.89 22.61 42.29
N VAL A 16 25.08 22.52 41.71
CA VAL A 16 25.22 22.26 40.28
C VAL A 16 24.79 20.81 40.09
N ALA A 17 23.53 20.61 39.73
CA ALA A 17 23.06 19.32 39.23
C ALA A 17 23.78 19.06 37.90
N ASN A 18 24.86 18.28 37.95
CA ASN A 18 25.46 17.74 36.74
C ASN A 18 24.54 16.64 36.22
N ALA A 19 23.46 17.04 35.53
CA ALA A 19 22.67 16.13 34.72
C ALA A 19 23.57 15.67 33.58
N ALA A 20 24.22 14.52 33.75
CA ALA A 20 24.70 13.76 32.61
C ALA A 20 23.45 13.49 31.76
N ALA A 21 23.29 14.23 30.66
CA ALA A 21 22.32 13.87 29.65
C ALA A 21 22.60 12.41 29.31
N ALA A 22 21.63 11.52 29.54
CA ALA A 22 21.74 10.16 29.08
C ALA A 22 21.99 10.24 27.57
N SER A 23 23.22 9.93 27.15
CA SER A 23 23.59 10.01 25.75
C SER A 23 22.84 8.90 25.04
N CYS A 24 21.78 9.26 24.33
CA CYS A 24 21.02 8.34 23.52
C CYS A 24 21.70 8.16 22.16
N SER A 25 21.56 6.99 21.54
CA SER A 25 22.19 6.67 20.25
C SER A 25 21.63 7.53 19.13
N GLY A 26 22.51 7.98 18.24
CA GLY A 26 22.17 8.94 17.18
C GLY A 26 22.11 8.31 15.78
N PRO A 27 21.94 9.14 14.73
CA PRO A 27 21.98 8.69 13.34
C PRO A 27 23.26 7.95 12.94
N SER A 28 24.39 8.23 13.61
CA SER A 28 25.68 7.55 13.37
C SER A 28 25.69 6.08 13.80
N ASP A 29 24.76 5.68 14.67
CA ASP A 29 24.60 4.29 15.14
C ASP A 29 23.49 3.55 14.37
N ALA A 30 22.83 4.23 13.42
CA ALA A 30 21.70 3.73 12.65
C ALA A 30 22.11 3.28 11.23
N GLN A 31 21.25 2.50 10.60
CA GLN A 31 21.42 1.96 9.24
C GLN A 31 20.27 2.38 8.33
N PRO A 32 20.49 2.43 7.00
CA PRO A 32 19.43 2.74 6.04
C PRO A 32 18.23 1.79 6.13
N LEU A 33 17.03 2.36 6.12
CA LEU A 33 15.78 1.66 5.84
C LEU A 33 15.38 1.94 4.38
N TYR A 34 15.49 0.92 3.55
CA TYR A 34 15.04 0.93 2.16
C TYR A 34 13.53 0.74 2.10
N ARG A 35 12.88 1.40 1.13
CA ARG A 35 11.50 1.16 0.76
C ARG A 35 11.43 0.78 -0.71
N ASP A 36 10.73 -0.31 -1.00
CA ASP A 36 10.44 -0.76 -2.36
C ASP A 36 8.93 -0.99 -2.50
N PHE A 37 8.37 -0.72 -3.68
CA PHE A 37 6.93 -0.81 -3.93
C PHE A 37 6.61 -1.67 -5.15
N THR A 38 5.55 -2.48 -5.07
CA THR A 38 5.02 -3.21 -6.23
C THR A 38 3.56 -2.88 -6.51
N VAL A 39 3.25 -2.52 -7.76
CA VAL A 39 1.88 -2.27 -8.21
C VAL A 39 1.09 -3.58 -8.34
N SER A 40 1.72 -4.66 -8.79
CA SER A 40 1.02 -5.93 -9.02
C SER A 40 0.64 -6.64 -7.72
N GLY A 41 1.44 -6.43 -6.67
CA GLY A 41 1.20 -6.97 -5.34
C GLY A 41 0.51 -6.00 -4.39
N ASN A 42 0.37 -4.72 -4.77
CA ASN A 42 -0.11 -3.63 -3.93
C ASN A 42 0.55 -3.62 -2.54
N ASP A 43 1.88 -3.61 -2.52
CA ASP A 43 2.66 -3.86 -1.30
C ASP A 43 3.91 -2.99 -1.22
N HIS A 44 4.23 -2.56 0.00
CA HIS A 44 5.44 -1.83 0.33
C HIS A 44 6.34 -2.67 1.23
N LEU A 45 7.54 -2.99 0.73
CA LEU A 45 8.59 -3.63 1.50
C LEU A 45 9.47 -2.58 2.17
N TYR A 46 9.64 -2.67 3.48
CA TYR A 46 10.60 -1.87 4.26
C TYR A 46 11.65 -2.80 4.84
N THR A 47 12.90 -2.59 4.44
CA THR A 47 14.00 -3.47 4.85
C THR A 47 15.29 -2.71 5.09
N VAL A 48 16.10 -3.21 6.01
CA VAL A 48 17.49 -2.76 6.23
C VAL A 48 18.49 -3.61 5.44
N ASP A 49 18.04 -4.73 4.88
CA ASP A 49 18.86 -5.68 4.14
C ASP A 49 18.90 -5.28 2.66
N LEU A 50 19.97 -4.60 2.24
CA LEU A 50 20.18 -4.24 0.83
C LEU A 50 20.05 -5.44 -0.13
N PRO A 51 20.53 -6.67 0.20
CA PRO A 51 20.29 -7.84 -0.66
C PRO A 51 18.81 -8.23 -0.81
N GLU A 52 17.97 -8.00 0.22
CA GLU A 52 16.53 -8.26 0.15
C GLU A 52 15.87 -7.25 -0.80
N SER A 53 16.17 -5.96 -0.62
CA SER A 53 15.69 -4.91 -1.52
C SER A 53 16.10 -5.15 -2.98
N GLN A 54 17.37 -5.50 -3.21
CA GLN A 54 17.85 -5.83 -4.55
C GLN A 54 17.14 -7.06 -5.15
N ARG A 55 16.82 -8.07 -4.34
CA ARG A 55 16.05 -9.23 -4.80
C ARG A 55 14.62 -8.84 -5.15
N ALA A 56 13.97 -8.04 -4.30
CA ALA A 56 12.61 -7.55 -4.54
C ALA A 56 12.52 -6.83 -5.89
N VAL A 57 13.49 -5.95 -6.17
CA VAL A 57 13.55 -5.21 -7.44
C VAL A 57 13.88 -6.11 -8.63
N ASN A 58 14.94 -6.91 -8.53
CA ASN A 58 15.48 -7.64 -9.68
C ASN A 58 14.66 -8.89 -10.06
N ILE A 59 13.91 -9.45 -9.11
CA ILE A 59 13.26 -10.76 -9.26
C ILE A 59 11.75 -10.68 -9.02
N LEU A 60 11.31 -9.87 -8.06
CA LEU A 60 9.90 -9.86 -7.61
C LEU A 60 9.08 -8.71 -8.21
N GLY A 61 9.70 -7.88 -9.06
CA GLY A 61 9.00 -6.81 -9.80
C GLY A 61 8.72 -5.55 -8.99
N PHE A 62 9.37 -5.38 -7.83
CA PHE A 62 9.29 -4.13 -7.09
C PHE A 62 10.07 -3.01 -7.78
N VAL A 63 9.66 -1.78 -7.54
CA VAL A 63 10.39 -0.57 -7.90
C VAL A 63 11.01 -0.01 -6.63
N SER A 64 12.33 0.22 -6.66
CA SER A 64 12.98 0.84 -5.52
C SER A 64 12.61 2.29 -5.39
N GLU A 65 12.17 2.67 -4.20
CA GLU A 65 11.93 4.05 -3.84
C GLU A 65 13.16 4.64 -3.15
N GLY A 66 14.06 3.80 -2.65
CA GLY A 66 15.36 4.17 -2.07
C GLY A 66 15.33 4.23 -0.55
N ILE A 67 16.32 4.90 0.05
CA ILE A 67 16.40 5.05 1.50
C ILE A 67 15.33 6.04 1.95
N ARG A 68 14.53 5.66 2.96
CA ARG A 68 13.45 6.50 3.49
C ARG A 68 13.65 6.94 4.94
N ALA A 69 14.47 6.21 5.70
CA ALA A 69 14.84 6.58 7.06
C ALA A 69 16.17 5.93 7.45
N LEU A 70 16.65 6.24 8.65
CA LEU A 70 17.68 5.46 9.34
C LEU A 70 17.09 4.89 10.64
N VAL A 71 17.37 3.61 10.87
CA VAL A 71 16.85 2.82 11.99
C VAL A 71 17.96 2.01 12.63
N PHE A 72 17.79 1.57 13.88
CA PHE A 72 18.80 0.71 14.51
C PHE A 72 18.58 -0.75 14.12
N THR A 73 19.67 -1.48 13.85
CA THR A 73 19.63 -2.94 13.62
C THR A 73 20.04 -3.76 14.85
N LYS A 74 20.37 -3.06 15.94
CA LYS A 74 20.65 -3.61 17.26
C LYS A 74 19.88 -2.80 18.28
N GLN A 75 19.37 -3.46 19.31
CA GLN A 75 18.65 -2.77 20.36
C GLN A 75 19.60 -1.81 21.09
N VAL A 76 19.23 -0.53 21.12
CA VAL A 76 19.90 0.51 21.90
C VAL A 76 19.03 0.95 23.09
N ALA A 77 19.63 1.59 24.08
CA ALA A 77 18.90 2.08 25.25
C ALA A 77 17.74 3.01 24.82
N GLY A 78 16.54 2.72 25.32
CA GLY A 78 15.32 3.48 25.01
C GLY A 78 14.65 3.13 23.68
N SER A 79 15.22 2.24 22.87
CA SER A 79 14.57 1.75 21.63
C SER A 79 13.66 0.55 21.89
N VAL A 80 12.63 0.43 21.05
CA VAL A 80 11.71 -0.71 20.99
C VAL A 80 11.80 -1.37 19.63
N ARG A 81 11.42 -2.64 19.54
CA ARG A 81 11.41 -3.38 18.29
C ARG A 81 10.28 -2.87 17.38
N LEU A 82 10.58 -2.72 16.09
CA LEU A 82 9.58 -2.64 15.03
C LEU A 82 9.43 -4.04 14.44
N HIS A 83 8.31 -4.68 14.74
CA HIS A 83 7.98 -6.02 14.26
C HIS A 83 7.58 -5.96 12.79
N ARG A 84 8.06 -6.92 11.99
CA ARG A 84 7.63 -7.12 10.61
C ARG A 84 6.71 -8.32 10.53
N LEU A 85 5.58 -8.18 9.85
CA LEU A 85 4.61 -9.23 9.61
C LEU A 85 4.27 -9.28 8.13
N TYR A 86 3.98 -10.47 7.61
CA TYR A 86 3.61 -10.68 6.22
C TYR A 86 2.44 -11.64 6.10
N THR A 87 1.52 -11.35 5.19
CA THR A 87 0.47 -12.30 4.79
C THR A 87 0.58 -12.65 3.31
N PRO A 88 0.69 -13.96 2.95
CA PRO A 88 0.66 -14.36 1.56
C PRO A 88 -0.75 -14.29 0.94
N PHE A 89 -1.79 -14.11 1.76
CA PHE A 89 -3.17 -14.04 1.28
C PHE A 89 -3.48 -12.69 0.62
N GLU A 90 -3.07 -11.60 1.27
CA GLU A 90 -3.25 -10.23 0.77
C GLU A 90 -2.00 -9.72 0.05
N ASN A 91 -0.88 -10.46 0.17
CA ASN A 91 0.45 -10.01 -0.25
C ASN A 91 0.78 -8.65 0.39
N ASP A 92 0.64 -8.54 1.72
CA ASP A 92 0.83 -7.29 2.46
C ASP A 92 1.87 -7.45 3.56
N HIS A 93 2.75 -6.45 3.68
CA HIS A 93 3.65 -6.29 4.82
C HIS A 93 3.13 -5.27 5.82
N PHE A 94 3.07 -5.69 7.08
CA PHE A 94 2.64 -4.87 8.19
C PHE A 94 3.78 -4.67 9.20
N TYR A 95 3.95 -3.44 9.70
CA TYR A 95 5.01 -3.07 10.63
C TYR A 95 4.44 -2.41 11.87
N THR A 96 4.83 -2.88 13.05
CA THR A 96 4.31 -2.31 14.30
C THR A 96 5.27 -2.45 15.47
N THR A 97 5.30 -1.44 16.35
CA THR A 97 5.95 -1.49 17.65
C THR A 97 5.02 -2.03 18.74
N ASN A 98 3.72 -2.15 18.46
CA ASN A 98 2.73 -2.65 19.41
C ASN A 98 2.62 -4.18 19.35
N GLN A 99 3.49 -4.85 20.10
CA GLN A 99 3.49 -6.31 20.18
C GLN A 99 2.19 -6.88 20.81
N THR A 100 1.57 -6.20 21.76
CA THR A 100 0.46 -6.78 22.51
C THR A 100 -0.84 -6.79 21.71
N ASN A 101 -1.16 -5.69 21.04
CA ASN A 101 -2.45 -5.56 20.33
C ASN A 101 -2.30 -5.80 18.84
N ASP A 102 -1.41 -5.06 18.17
CA ASP A 102 -1.33 -5.06 16.70
C ASP A 102 -0.77 -6.39 16.17
N VAL A 103 0.32 -6.90 16.76
CA VAL A 103 0.86 -8.22 16.37
C VAL A 103 -0.15 -9.32 16.65
N THR A 104 -0.76 -9.37 17.85
CA THR A 104 -1.78 -10.38 18.19
C THR A 104 -2.96 -10.35 17.22
N LYS A 105 -3.43 -9.15 16.84
CA LYS A 105 -4.52 -8.99 15.87
C LYS A 105 -4.10 -9.40 14.46
N ALA A 106 -2.92 -9.02 14.00
CA ALA A 106 -2.43 -9.41 12.68
C ALA A 106 -2.26 -10.94 12.57
N LEU A 107 -1.72 -11.58 13.61
CA LEU A 107 -1.63 -13.05 13.68
C LEU A 107 -3.01 -13.73 13.59
N SER A 108 -4.05 -13.17 14.23
CA SER A 108 -5.41 -13.73 14.12
C SER A 108 -6.05 -13.52 12.75
N LEU A 109 -5.55 -12.56 11.96
CA LEU A 109 -5.92 -12.32 10.56
C LEU A 109 -5.08 -13.13 9.56
N GLY A 110 -4.18 -13.99 10.04
CA GLY A 110 -3.39 -14.90 9.19
C GLY A 110 -2.03 -14.35 8.75
N TYR A 111 -1.59 -13.23 9.31
CA TYR A 111 -0.21 -12.78 9.13
C TYR A 111 0.76 -13.71 9.84
N VAL A 112 1.98 -13.78 9.33
CA VAL A 112 3.11 -14.48 9.94
C VAL A 112 4.10 -13.42 10.42
N LEU A 113 4.59 -13.59 11.65
CA LEU A 113 5.64 -12.73 12.20
C LEU A 113 6.99 -13.08 11.56
N GLU A 114 7.61 -12.11 10.89
CA GLU A 114 8.86 -12.26 10.14
C GLU A 114 10.09 -11.80 10.94
N ASP A 115 10.09 -12.12 12.23
CA ASP A 115 11.05 -11.59 13.20
C ASP A 115 12.24 -12.49 13.49
N ASP A 116 12.34 -13.63 12.81
CA ASP A 116 13.43 -14.59 12.98
C ASP A 116 14.75 -13.96 12.49
N PRO A 117 15.74 -13.71 13.38
CA PRO A 117 17.01 -13.07 13.01
C PRO A 117 17.88 -13.92 12.09
N SER A 118 17.55 -15.21 11.88
CA SER A 118 18.20 -16.04 10.85
C SER A 118 17.70 -15.75 9.43
N GLN A 119 16.56 -15.08 9.30
CA GLN A 119 15.91 -14.77 8.03
C GLN A 119 15.90 -13.27 7.74
N HIS A 120 15.66 -12.43 8.77
CA HIS A 120 15.53 -10.98 8.62
C HIS A 120 16.29 -10.22 9.69
N THR A 121 16.97 -9.14 9.32
CA THR A 121 17.64 -8.28 10.30
C THR A 121 16.60 -7.53 11.15
N PRO A 122 16.68 -7.57 12.50
CA PRO A 122 15.72 -6.90 13.36
C PRO A 122 15.84 -5.38 13.26
N ILE A 123 14.70 -4.69 13.35
CA ILE A 123 14.62 -3.23 13.30
C ILE A 123 14.20 -2.70 14.68
N TYR A 124 14.86 -1.66 15.15
CA TYR A 124 14.52 -0.94 16.38
C TYR A 124 14.39 0.56 16.11
N VAL A 125 13.40 1.17 16.77
CA VAL A 125 13.05 2.59 16.65
C VAL A 125 12.83 3.18 18.04
N TYR A 126 12.86 4.51 18.17
CA TYR A 126 12.49 5.13 19.44
C TYR A 126 10.96 5.22 19.58
N PRO A 127 10.38 4.96 20.77
CA PRO A 127 8.96 5.18 21.02
C PRO A 127 8.64 6.67 21.30
N THR A 128 9.65 7.51 21.47
CA THR A 128 9.56 8.95 21.76
C THR A 128 10.60 9.75 20.95
N PRO A 129 10.46 11.06 20.74
CA PRO A 129 11.37 11.87 19.91
C PRO A 129 12.71 12.12 20.62
N LEU A 130 13.57 11.10 20.68
CA LEU A 130 14.89 11.16 21.29
C LEU A 130 15.98 11.44 20.23
N CYS A 131 17.03 12.17 20.63
CA CYS A 131 18.26 12.36 19.84
C CYS A 131 18.07 12.96 18.43
N GLY A 132 16.99 13.72 18.19
CA GLY A 132 16.68 14.27 16.86
C GLY A 132 15.95 13.29 15.94
N ALA A 133 15.44 12.19 16.48
CA ALA A 133 14.52 11.31 15.76
C ALA A 133 13.18 12.04 15.49
N VAL A 134 12.64 11.84 14.30
CA VAL A 134 11.40 12.43 13.80
C VAL A 134 10.30 11.38 13.72
N PRO A 135 9.02 11.76 13.69
CA PRO A 135 7.92 10.80 13.59
C PRO A 135 8.02 9.91 12.35
N PHE A 136 7.77 8.62 12.54
CA PHE A 136 7.54 7.64 11.49
C PHE A 136 6.04 7.38 11.44
N TYR A 137 5.35 8.03 10.52
CA TYR A 137 3.89 7.98 10.39
C TYR A 137 3.47 6.65 9.79
N ARG A 138 2.46 5.99 10.37
CA ARG A 138 1.74 4.86 9.77
C ARG A 138 0.41 5.36 9.24
N LEU A 139 0.22 5.26 7.92
CA LEU A 139 -1.03 5.56 7.23
C LEU A 139 -1.71 4.26 6.82
N LEU A 140 -3.03 4.27 6.82
CA LEU A 140 -3.87 3.12 6.52
C LEU A 140 -4.76 3.44 5.32
N ASN A 141 -4.75 2.54 4.34
CA ASN A 141 -5.78 2.46 3.32
C ASN A 141 -6.89 1.52 3.78
N LEU A 142 -8.13 2.01 3.82
CA LEU A 142 -9.28 1.20 4.23
C LEU A 142 -9.90 0.40 3.08
N GLY A 143 -9.29 0.39 1.88
CA GLY A 143 -9.76 -0.40 0.74
C GLY A 143 -11.14 0.04 0.22
N VAL A 144 -11.51 1.30 0.41
CA VAL A 144 -12.87 1.81 0.14
C VAL A 144 -13.21 1.82 -1.36
N VAL A 145 -12.21 1.78 -2.25
CA VAL A 145 -12.39 1.80 -3.71
C VAL A 145 -11.48 0.82 -4.45
N ASN A 146 -11.89 -0.45 -4.56
CA ASN A 146 -11.20 -1.49 -5.35
C ASN A 146 -9.71 -1.70 -4.97
N GLU A 147 -9.33 -1.34 -3.75
CA GLU A 147 -7.98 -1.50 -3.22
C GLU A 147 -8.04 -2.46 -2.02
N THR A 148 -6.96 -3.20 -1.78
CA THR A 148 -6.80 -3.98 -0.55
C THR A 148 -6.46 -3.04 0.60
N VAL A 149 -6.67 -3.51 1.83
CA VAL A 149 -6.09 -2.83 3.00
C VAL A 149 -4.57 -2.83 2.82
N ASP A 150 -3.94 -1.69 3.03
CA ASP A 150 -2.49 -1.48 2.87
C ASP A 150 -2.03 -0.45 3.91
N HIS A 151 -0.78 -0.58 4.36
CA HIS A 151 -0.15 0.34 5.29
C HIS A 151 1.05 1.03 4.64
N PHE A 152 1.11 2.35 4.80
CA PHE A 152 2.20 3.15 4.28
C PHE A 152 2.94 3.85 5.41
N TYR A 153 4.27 3.87 5.33
CA TYR A 153 5.13 4.42 6.36
C TYR A 153 6.06 5.49 5.80
N THR A 154 6.11 6.64 6.47
CA THR A 154 6.96 7.73 6.04
C THR A 154 7.38 8.66 7.17
N VAL A 155 8.54 9.28 7.00
CA VAL A 155 9.00 10.41 7.81
C VAL A 155 8.73 11.75 7.12
N ASN A 156 8.33 11.73 5.85
CA ASN A 156 8.14 12.93 5.05
C ASN A 156 6.71 13.45 5.24
N GLU A 157 6.58 14.61 5.89
CA GLU A 157 5.28 15.24 6.13
C GLU A 157 4.52 15.58 4.83
N THR A 158 5.23 16.00 3.78
CA THR A 158 4.60 16.30 2.48
C THR A 158 4.08 15.03 1.80
N GLU A 159 4.79 13.91 1.92
CA GLU A 159 4.35 12.61 1.41
C GLU A 159 3.10 12.13 2.17
N LYS A 160 3.13 12.19 3.51
CA LYS A 160 1.98 11.91 4.38
C LYS A 160 0.78 12.77 3.98
N ASP A 161 0.93 14.10 3.91
CA ASP A 161 -0.17 15.02 3.56
C ASP A 161 -0.70 14.80 2.15
N THR A 162 0.13 14.33 1.23
CA THR A 162 -0.29 13.97 -0.13
C THR A 162 -1.14 12.70 -0.10
N ILE A 163 -0.73 11.68 0.62
CA ILE A 163 -1.45 10.40 0.75
C ILE A 163 -2.80 10.58 1.46
N LEU A 164 -2.87 11.45 2.47
CA LEU A 164 -4.13 11.81 3.14
C LEU A 164 -5.15 12.43 2.16
N LYS A 165 -4.71 13.21 1.17
CA LYS A 165 -5.60 13.78 0.14
C LYS A 165 -6.18 12.70 -0.80
N TYR A 166 -5.52 11.54 -0.89
CA TYR A 166 -5.99 10.39 -1.65
C TYR A 166 -6.92 9.47 -0.85
N GLY A 167 -7.35 9.89 0.35
CA GLY A 167 -8.37 9.18 1.12
C GLY A 167 -7.83 8.15 2.12
N TRP A 168 -6.52 8.02 2.24
CA TRP A 168 -5.88 7.29 3.32
C TRP A 168 -6.05 8.06 4.64
N VAL A 169 -5.96 7.33 5.75
CA VAL A 169 -6.04 7.93 7.09
C VAL A 169 -4.69 7.82 7.81
N LEU A 170 -4.33 8.84 8.58
CA LEU A 170 -3.21 8.74 9.50
C LEU A 170 -3.68 7.88 10.68
N GLU A 171 -3.11 6.69 10.82
CA GLU A 171 -3.52 5.79 11.89
C GLU A 171 -2.82 6.15 13.20
N LYS A 172 -1.48 6.26 13.18
CA LYS A 172 -0.68 6.68 14.33
C LYS A 172 0.74 7.10 13.94
N ILE A 173 1.50 7.59 14.92
CA ILE A 173 2.97 7.61 14.84
C ILE A 173 3.44 6.22 15.30
N GLU A 174 4.05 5.46 14.40
CA GLU A 174 4.52 4.10 14.70
C GLU A 174 5.74 4.11 15.63
N GLY A 175 6.57 5.14 15.50
CA GLY A 175 7.77 5.36 16.29
C GLY A 175 8.49 6.60 15.80
N TYR A 176 9.74 6.76 16.23
CA TYR A 176 10.62 7.86 15.87
C TYR A 176 11.93 7.30 15.34
N VAL A 177 12.30 7.78 14.15
CA VAL A 177 13.46 7.32 13.37
C VAL A 177 14.25 8.53 12.87
N PHE A 178 15.44 8.35 12.34
CA PHE A 178 16.21 9.49 11.82
C PHE A 178 15.93 9.74 10.34
N PRO A 179 15.87 11.02 9.90
CA PRO A 179 15.86 11.35 8.49
C PRO A 179 17.09 10.78 7.77
N PHE A 180 16.94 10.33 6.52
CA PHE A 180 18.04 9.72 5.77
C PHE A 180 19.17 10.70 5.41
N ASP A 181 18.90 12.01 5.44
CA ASP A 181 19.87 13.08 5.22
C ASP A 181 20.60 13.50 6.52
N ALA A 182 20.21 12.97 7.68
CA ALA A 182 20.80 13.31 8.98
C ALA A 182 22.30 12.93 9.11
N ILE A 183 22.79 11.98 8.31
CA ILE A 183 24.23 11.62 8.28
C ILE A 183 25.06 12.71 7.57
N SER A 184 24.46 13.57 6.74
CA SER A 184 25.18 14.59 5.98
C SER A 184 25.55 15.85 6.79
N ILE A 185 25.03 15.99 8.02
CA ILE A 185 25.07 17.26 8.76
C ILE A 185 26.31 17.35 9.68
N THR A 186 26.97 16.24 10.01
CA THR A 186 28.08 16.22 11.00
C THR A 186 29.44 16.62 10.41
N ALA A 187 29.56 16.87 9.10
CA ALA A 187 30.84 17.19 8.45
C ALA A 187 31.16 18.70 8.30
N THR A 188 30.36 19.62 8.85
CA THR A 188 30.55 21.08 8.61
C THR A 188 30.60 21.91 9.89
N SER A 189 31.45 21.55 10.83
CA SER A 189 31.88 22.45 11.91
C SER A 189 33.31 22.15 12.32
N GLY A 190 34.25 22.67 11.53
CA GLY A 190 35.68 22.64 11.85
C GLY A 190 36.51 22.08 10.71
N ILE A 191 36.87 22.94 9.75
CA ILE A 191 38.20 23.06 9.12
C ILE A 191 38.09 24.25 8.15
N THR A 192 38.67 25.38 8.54
CA THR A 192 39.06 26.46 7.64
C THR A 192 40.26 25.98 6.84
N GLY A 193 40.02 25.51 5.62
CA GLY A 193 41.05 25.23 4.61
C GLY A 193 40.46 25.46 3.23
N PRO A 194 41.22 26.00 2.26
CA PRO A 194 40.68 26.33 0.94
C PRO A 194 40.18 25.05 0.27
N SER A 195 38.88 25.02 0.00
CA SER A 195 38.19 23.96 -0.71
C SER A 195 38.67 23.90 -2.15
N SER A 196 39.45 22.86 -2.47
CA SER A 196 39.44 22.31 -3.83
C SER A 196 38.08 21.64 -4.05
N PRO A 197 37.30 22.02 -5.07
CA PRO A 197 36.04 21.36 -5.34
C PRO A 197 36.33 19.96 -5.88
N MET A 198 36.00 18.95 -5.08
CA MET A 198 35.91 17.57 -5.56
C MET A 198 34.74 17.52 -6.54
N ILE A 199 35.06 17.39 -7.82
CA ILE A 199 34.12 17.19 -8.91
C ILE A 199 33.37 15.88 -8.64
N MET A 200 32.13 15.99 -8.18
CA MET A 200 31.17 14.90 -8.27
C MET A 200 30.76 14.76 -9.75
N PRO A 201 30.68 13.54 -10.30
CA PRO A 201 30.09 13.36 -11.62
C PRO A 201 28.59 13.67 -11.51
N HIS A 202 28.21 14.88 -11.91
CA HIS A 202 26.80 15.23 -12.09
C HIS A 202 26.21 14.29 -13.14
N LYS A 203 25.27 13.44 -12.71
CA LYS A 203 24.38 12.69 -13.61
C LYS A 203 23.74 13.70 -14.56
N ALA A 204 23.93 13.49 -15.86
CA ALA A 204 23.38 14.36 -16.89
C ALA A 204 21.86 14.56 -16.67
N PRO A 205 21.33 15.77 -16.90
CA PRO A 205 19.90 16.03 -16.74
C PRO A 205 19.13 15.02 -17.59
N THR A 206 18.20 14.30 -16.96
CA THR A 206 17.28 13.43 -17.70
C THR A 206 16.53 14.33 -18.67
N PRO A 207 16.52 14.03 -19.99
CA PRO A 207 15.83 14.86 -20.95
C PRO A 207 14.32 14.64 -20.82
N VAL A 208 13.73 15.26 -19.80
CA VAL A 208 12.27 15.25 -19.55
C VAL A 208 11.52 15.68 -20.82
N GLY A 209 12.10 16.61 -21.59
CA GLY A 209 11.56 17.02 -22.90
C GLY A 209 11.50 15.91 -23.96
N ALA A 210 12.44 14.96 -23.97
CA ALA A 210 12.42 13.83 -24.89
C ALA A 210 11.35 12.79 -24.49
N ILE A 211 11.14 12.61 -23.19
CA ILE A 211 10.13 11.69 -22.63
C ILE A 211 8.73 12.23 -22.88
N VAL A 212 8.49 13.52 -22.65
CA VAL A 212 7.19 14.16 -22.86
C VAL A 212 6.88 14.35 -24.35
N GLY A 213 7.89 14.65 -25.18
CA GLY A 213 7.70 14.78 -26.63
C GLY A 213 7.33 13.46 -27.33
N GLY A 214 7.91 12.35 -26.88
CA GLY A 214 7.64 11.02 -27.43
C GLY A 214 6.21 10.53 -27.16
N THR A 215 5.70 10.73 -25.93
CA THR A 215 4.36 10.24 -25.55
C THR A 215 3.26 11.05 -26.23
N VAL A 216 3.35 12.38 -26.24
CA VAL A 216 2.35 13.24 -26.92
C VAL A 216 2.36 13.00 -28.43
N GLY A 217 3.54 12.89 -29.05
CA GLY A 217 3.66 12.57 -30.48
C GLY A 217 3.11 11.18 -30.83
N GLY A 218 3.38 10.18 -29.98
CA GLY A 218 2.89 8.81 -30.15
C GLY A 218 1.36 8.71 -30.08
N VAL A 219 0.73 9.37 -29.11
CA VAL A 219 -0.74 9.36 -28.95
C VAL A 219 -1.43 10.06 -30.14
N VAL A 220 -0.91 11.21 -30.58
CA VAL A 220 -1.44 11.91 -31.76
C VAL A 220 -1.25 11.09 -33.03
N GLY A 221 -0.08 10.47 -33.20
CA GLY A 221 0.21 9.59 -34.34
C GLY A 221 -0.74 8.38 -34.40
N LEU A 222 -0.95 7.70 -33.27
CA LEU A 222 -1.89 6.58 -33.18
C LEU A 222 -3.32 7.01 -33.49
N ALA A 223 -3.77 8.15 -32.96
CA ALA A 223 -5.10 8.68 -33.23
C ALA A 223 -5.32 8.94 -34.74
N LEU A 224 -4.33 9.53 -35.42
CA LEU A 224 -4.41 9.78 -36.87
C LEU A 224 -4.44 8.49 -37.70
N ILE A 225 -3.67 7.48 -37.30
CA ILE A 225 -3.68 6.16 -37.96
C ILE A 225 -5.05 5.49 -37.82
N VAL A 226 -5.65 5.54 -36.62
CA VAL A 226 -7.00 5.00 -36.37
C VAL A 226 -8.04 5.73 -37.22
N ILE A 227 -7.99 7.07 -37.28
CA ILE A 227 -8.90 7.87 -38.11
C ILE A 227 -8.74 7.52 -39.60
N ALA A 228 -7.50 7.40 -40.10
CA ALA A 228 -7.23 7.03 -41.48
C ALA A 228 -7.74 5.60 -41.80
N ALA A 229 -7.56 4.66 -40.88
CA ALA A 229 -8.10 3.30 -41.00
C ALA A 229 -9.62 3.30 -41.05
N LEU A 230 -10.30 4.02 -40.15
CA LEU A 230 -11.76 4.16 -40.15
C LEU A 230 -12.27 4.82 -41.43
N TYR A 231 -11.58 5.84 -41.93
CA TYR A 231 -11.91 6.48 -43.21
C TYR A 231 -11.76 5.52 -44.38
N ALA A 232 -10.67 4.75 -44.45
CA ALA A 232 -10.44 3.75 -45.49
C ALA A 232 -11.49 2.61 -45.43
N LEU A 233 -11.85 2.17 -44.23
CA LEU A 233 -12.89 1.16 -44.02
C LEU A 233 -14.27 1.67 -44.43
N ARG A 234 -14.65 2.89 -44.03
CA ARG A 234 -15.90 3.54 -44.48
C ARG A 234 -15.94 3.74 -45.98
N ARG A 235 -14.82 4.12 -46.60
CA ARG A 235 -14.70 4.24 -48.06
C ARG A 235 -14.87 2.89 -48.76
N ARG A 236 -14.30 1.82 -48.20
CA ARG A 236 -14.47 0.44 -48.71
C ARG A 236 -15.89 -0.07 -48.53
N GLN A 237 -16.57 0.26 -47.43
CA GLN A 237 -17.99 -0.05 -47.22
C GLN A 237 -18.87 0.64 -48.25
N ARG A 238 -18.72 1.95 -48.48
CA ARG A 238 -19.46 2.68 -49.52
C ARG A 238 -19.24 2.11 -50.92
N ALA A 239 -18.02 1.69 -51.24
CA ALA A 239 -17.72 1.02 -52.52
C ALA A 239 -18.33 -0.38 -52.63
N ARG A 240 -18.52 -1.09 -51.51
CA ARG A 240 -19.24 -2.38 -51.45
C ARG A 240 -20.75 -2.17 -51.59
N ASP A 241 -21.33 -1.18 -50.93
CA ASP A 241 -22.77 -0.87 -51.02
C ASP A 241 -23.16 -0.46 -52.45
N THR A 242 -22.30 0.30 -53.12
CA THR A 242 -22.47 0.68 -54.55
C THR A 242 -22.34 -0.53 -55.48
N ARG A 243 -21.51 -1.53 -55.14
CA ARG A 243 -21.37 -2.78 -55.92
C ARG A 243 -22.51 -3.77 -55.70
N LEU A 244 -23.18 -3.71 -54.55
CA LEU A 244 -24.29 -4.61 -54.20
C LEU A 244 -25.67 -4.03 -54.55
N GLY A 245 -25.74 -2.84 -55.16
CA GLY A 245 -26.98 -2.29 -55.70
C GLY A 245 -28.07 -2.02 -54.65
N VAL A 246 -27.70 -1.79 -53.39
CA VAL A 246 -28.67 -1.48 -52.33
C VAL A 246 -28.99 0.01 -52.42
N SER A 247 -30.08 0.35 -53.10
CA SER A 247 -30.67 1.70 -53.03
C SER A 247 -31.34 1.89 -51.66
N PRO A 248 -31.30 3.09 -51.05
CA PRO A 248 -32.03 3.35 -49.82
C PRO A 248 -33.52 3.10 -50.05
N ILE A 249 -34.15 2.31 -49.18
CA ILE A 249 -35.58 2.05 -49.21
C ILE A 249 -36.31 3.40 -49.05
N ASP A 250 -37.02 3.82 -50.09
CA ASP A 250 -37.98 4.91 -50.02
C ASP A 250 -39.09 4.50 -49.04
N VAL A 251 -39.17 5.19 -47.91
CA VAL A 251 -40.28 5.05 -46.96
C VAL A 251 -41.48 5.78 -47.56
N GLN A 252 -42.15 5.14 -48.51
CA GLN A 252 -43.42 5.58 -49.06
C GLN A 252 -44.52 4.60 -48.67
N TYR A 253 -45.37 5.07 -47.76
CA TYR A 253 -46.81 4.80 -47.68
C TYR A 253 -47.27 3.34 -47.49
N PHE A 254 -47.67 3.01 -46.25
CA PHE A 254 -48.66 1.95 -46.01
C PHE A 254 -49.83 2.52 -45.20
N PRO A 255 -51.08 2.49 -45.70
CA PRO A 255 -52.24 2.91 -44.93
C PRO A 255 -52.66 1.82 -43.95
N SER A 256 -53.21 2.27 -42.83
CA SER A 256 -53.73 1.48 -41.71
C SER A 256 -54.76 0.43 -42.15
N MET A 257 -54.63 -0.80 -41.64
CA MET A 257 -55.80 -1.66 -41.43
C MET A 257 -55.78 -2.27 -40.03
N SER A 258 -56.99 -2.33 -39.51
CA SER A 258 -57.46 -2.44 -38.13
C SER A 258 -57.41 -3.85 -37.53
N ASN A 259 -57.21 -3.87 -36.20
CA ASN A 259 -57.79 -4.74 -35.17
C ASN A 259 -58.36 -6.10 -35.57
N VAL A 260 -57.75 -7.17 -35.04
CA VAL A 260 -58.50 -8.32 -34.50
C VAL A 260 -57.85 -8.77 -33.17
N SER A 261 -58.70 -8.80 -32.15
CA SER A 261 -58.45 -9.32 -30.80
C SER A 261 -59.06 -10.71 -30.68
N SER A 262 -58.32 -11.68 -30.14
CA SER A 262 -58.87 -12.69 -29.21
C SER A 262 -57.75 -13.59 -28.64
N SER A 263 -57.74 -13.72 -27.31
CA SER A 263 -57.17 -14.86 -26.55
C SER A 263 -58.36 -15.66 -25.96
N PRO A 264 -58.21 -16.66 -25.05
CA PRO A 264 -57.11 -17.57 -24.67
C PRO A 264 -57.60 -19.06 -24.48
N ALA A 265 -56.80 -19.89 -23.77
CA ALA A 265 -57.09 -21.18 -23.08
C ALA A 265 -56.80 -22.46 -23.90
N SER A 266 -56.35 -23.61 -23.36
CA SER A 266 -55.97 -24.09 -22.01
C SER A 266 -55.41 -25.53 -22.10
N SER A 267 -54.72 -25.98 -21.03
CA SER A 267 -54.67 -27.35 -20.45
C SER A 267 -54.14 -28.55 -21.25
N LEU A 268 -53.20 -29.34 -20.69
CA LEU A 268 -53.50 -30.52 -19.86
C LEU A 268 -52.22 -31.22 -19.35
N ALA A 269 -52.36 -31.85 -18.20
CA ALA A 269 -51.37 -32.60 -17.43
C ALA A 269 -51.50 -34.12 -17.63
N GLY A 270 -50.51 -34.86 -17.12
CA GLY A 270 -50.57 -36.31 -16.81
C GLY A 270 -49.52 -37.11 -17.57
N SER A 271 -48.84 -38.14 -17.05
CA SER A 271 -48.79 -38.83 -15.74
C SER A 271 -47.76 -39.96 -15.94
N GLY A 272 -47.13 -40.45 -14.86
CA GLY A 272 -45.94 -41.30 -14.92
C GLY A 272 -46.14 -42.77 -15.30
N ALA A 273 -45.02 -43.49 -15.40
CA ALA A 273 -44.86 -44.88 -14.98
C ALA A 273 -43.38 -45.33 -15.12
N GLU A 274 -43.02 -46.22 -14.21
CA GLU A 274 -41.71 -46.71 -13.82
C GLU A 274 -41.37 -48.07 -14.47
N ALA A 275 -40.07 -48.38 -14.54
CA ALA A 275 -39.42 -49.70 -14.35
C ALA A 275 -38.40 -50.11 -15.45
N ALA A 276 -37.17 -50.38 -14.98
CA ALA A 276 -36.02 -51.00 -15.65
C ALA A 276 -36.17 -52.56 -15.64
N PRO A 277 -35.13 -53.41 -15.86
CA PRO A 277 -33.75 -53.22 -16.31
C PRO A 277 -33.26 -54.26 -17.36
N LEU A 278 -32.02 -54.16 -17.84
CA LEU A 278 -31.00 -55.24 -17.85
C LEU A 278 -29.83 -54.99 -18.82
N SER A 279 -28.65 -55.38 -18.33
CA SER A 279 -27.57 -56.07 -19.04
C SER A 279 -26.26 -55.31 -19.31
N SER A 280 -25.25 -55.85 -18.62
CA SER A 280 -23.81 -55.65 -18.66
C SER A 280 -23.13 -55.49 -20.02
N LYS A 281 -22.05 -54.70 -20.07
CA LYS A 281 -20.70 -55.17 -20.44
C LYS A 281 -19.62 -54.07 -20.29
N ARG A 282 -18.60 -54.40 -19.49
CA ARG A 282 -17.15 -54.15 -19.59
C ARG A 282 -16.63 -52.84 -20.24
N TYR A 283 -15.87 -52.10 -19.43
CA TYR A 283 -14.87 -51.09 -19.78
C TYR A 283 -13.65 -51.74 -20.50
N PRO A 284 -12.88 -50.96 -21.30
CA PRO A 284 -11.68 -50.37 -20.70
C PRO A 284 -11.38 -48.91 -21.10
N GLU A 285 -10.95 -48.19 -20.06
CA GLU A 285 -9.94 -47.16 -19.91
C GLU A 285 -9.58 -46.27 -21.12
N ARG A 286 -9.96 -44.98 -21.04
CA ARG A 286 -9.24 -43.87 -21.67
C ARG A 286 -9.49 -42.54 -20.96
N ASN A 287 -8.40 -41.94 -20.45
CA ASN A 287 -8.17 -40.55 -20.03
C ASN A 287 -9.39 -39.62 -19.84
N ARG A 288 -9.63 -39.24 -18.58
CA ARG A 288 -10.35 -38.00 -18.23
C ARG A 288 -9.42 -37.04 -17.49
N GLN A 289 -9.15 -35.90 -18.12
CA GLN A 289 -8.95 -34.65 -17.39
C GLN A 289 -10.26 -34.29 -16.67
N PRO A 290 -10.24 -33.86 -15.40
CA PRO A 290 -11.40 -33.23 -14.80
C PRO A 290 -11.43 -31.74 -15.19
N THR A 291 -12.47 -31.38 -15.92
CA THR A 291 -13.01 -30.04 -16.04
C THR A 291 -13.30 -29.48 -14.65
N VAL A 292 -12.74 -28.33 -14.31
CA VAL A 292 -13.07 -27.58 -13.09
C VAL A 292 -14.52 -27.13 -13.20
N VAL A 293 -15.37 -27.67 -12.33
CA VAL A 293 -16.74 -27.20 -12.11
C VAL A 293 -16.64 -26.01 -11.16
N ASN A 294 -17.03 -24.82 -11.63
CA ASN A 294 -17.27 -23.67 -10.77
C ASN A 294 -18.48 -23.98 -9.87
N GLN A 295 -18.23 -24.34 -8.61
CA GLN A 295 -19.23 -24.27 -7.57
C GLN A 295 -19.12 -22.89 -6.91
N HIS A 296 -20.11 -22.04 -7.16
CA HIS A 296 -20.40 -20.88 -6.33
C HIS A 296 -20.73 -21.39 -4.92
N HIS A 297 -19.80 -21.23 -3.98
CA HIS A 297 -20.12 -21.32 -2.56
C HIS A 297 -20.58 -19.95 -2.09
N ASP A 298 -21.90 -19.83 -1.96
CA ASP A 298 -22.57 -18.82 -1.15
C ASP A 298 -22.24 -19.11 0.32
N SER A 299 -21.19 -18.48 0.85
CA SER A 299 -20.90 -18.45 2.27
C SER A 299 -21.70 -17.31 2.89
N GLY A 300 -22.96 -17.61 3.22
CA GLY A 300 -23.80 -16.76 4.06
C GLY A 300 -23.14 -16.55 5.43
N ALA A 301 -22.43 -15.44 5.58
CA ALA A 301 -22.03 -14.92 6.88
C ALA A 301 -23.29 -14.36 7.57
N ARG A 302 -23.87 -15.17 8.47
CA ARG A 302 -24.80 -14.64 9.47
C ARG A 302 -23.99 -13.80 10.45
N TYR A 303 -24.22 -12.49 10.45
CA TYR A 303 -23.79 -11.62 11.54
C TYR A 303 -24.47 -12.11 12.84
N VAL A 304 -23.68 -12.65 13.76
CA VAL A 304 -24.09 -12.75 15.16
C VAL A 304 -23.98 -11.34 15.71
N GLN A 305 -25.12 -10.72 15.99
CA GLN A 305 -25.16 -9.43 16.66
C GLN A 305 -24.68 -9.64 18.10
N LEU A 306 -23.44 -9.26 18.38
CA LEU A 306 -22.91 -9.17 19.74
C LEU A 306 -23.67 -8.04 20.47
N PRO A 307 -23.98 -8.20 21.77
CA PRO A 307 -24.61 -7.14 22.56
C PRO A 307 -23.70 -5.90 22.61
N PRO A 308 -24.25 -4.69 22.79
CA PRO A 308 -23.44 -3.48 22.86
C PRO A 308 -22.62 -3.52 24.16
N ASP A 309 -21.30 -3.64 24.01
CA ASP A 309 -20.37 -3.46 25.11
C ASP A 309 -20.35 -1.96 25.46
N GLU A 310 -20.69 -1.64 26.70
CA GLU A 310 -20.58 -0.29 27.25
C GLU A 310 -19.09 0.12 27.25
N GLU A 311 -18.72 0.98 26.30
CA GLU A 311 -17.39 1.58 26.22
C GLU A 311 -17.27 2.66 27.30
N GLU A 312 -16.71 2.27 28.46
CA GLU A 312 -16.34 3.20 29.52
C GLU A 312 -15.17 4.07 29.03
N LEU A 313 -15.49 5.24 28.49
CA LEU A 313 -14.52 6.25 28.09
C LEU A 313 -13.61 6.63 29.28
N PRO A 314 -12.28 6.68 29.12
CA PRO A 314 -11.40 7.18 30.16
C PRO A 314 -11.69 8.67 30.44
N PRO A 315 -11.58 9.13 31.71
CA PRO A 315 -12.00 10.47 32.10
C PRO A 315 -11.10 11.53 31.43
N GLY A 316 -11.64 12.26 30.45
CA GLY A 316 -10.96 13.43 29.87
C GLY A 316 -11.28 13.80 28.42
N TYR A 317 -12.03 13.00 27.66
CA TYR A 317 -12.39 13.36 26.28
C TYR A 317 -13.79 13.94 26.18
N THR A 318 -13.89 15.20 25.75
CA THR A 318 -15.13 15.82 25.27
C THR A 318 -15.01 15.97 23.76
N MET A 319 -15.99 15.46 23.01
CA MET A 319 -16.09 15.64 21.57
C MET A 319 -16.65 17.03 21.29
N ASN A 320 -15.88 17.86 20.60
CA ASN A 320 -16.34 19.09 19.94
C ASN A 320 -16.62 18.82 18.47
#